data_AF-A0A2N5YU88-F1
#
_entry.id   AF-A0A2N5YU88-F1
#
_cell.length_a   1.000
_cell.length_b   1.000
_cell.length_c   1.000
_cell.angle_alpha   90.00
_cell.angle_beta   90.00
_cell.angle_gamma   90.00
#
_symmetry.space_group_name_H-M   'P 1'
#
loop_
_entity.id
_entity.type
_entity.pdbx_description
1 polymer ?
#
loop_
_entity_poly.entity_id
_entity_poly.type
_entity_poly.pdbx_seq_one_letter_code
_entity_poly.pdbx_strand_id
1 'polypeptide(L)'
;MKTKIKPILYLTFIIPLLVNCSNTKPMQEDKDLKTEIKGKEYTGLIVAYPFVNKIGEEMPQYHEHYFLSNIGEYFIKKSESHYQADLKEMINCYVRVDASINDGLWDTNDPNVQSRVGPYITIESIELIDIPVKIIYNDGSSNAYIITPTNYKYDPVIPEESSSGVYSGGEARDFEISQEQFNEIFIRAEGISKNKTLQIESRMMGTGYIRLIFENS
;
A
#
# COMPACT_ATOMS: atom_id res chain seq x y z
N MET A 1 -33.50 17.43 -31.68
CA MET A 1 -32.38 18.04 -32.44
C MET A 1 -31.31 16.98 -32.64
N LYS A 2 -31.06 16.59 -33.90
CA LYS A 2 -30.04 15.60 -34.29
C LYS A 2 -28.86 16.35 -34.93
N THR A 3 -27.67 16.23 -34.34
CA THR A 3 -26.39 16.67 -34.94
C THR A 3 -25.31 15.67 -34.51
N LYS A 4 -25.10 14.62 -35.31
CA LYS A 4 -23.98 14.43 -36.26
C LYS A 4 -22.60 14.40 -35.57
N ILE A 5 -22.22 13.21 -35.16
CA ILE A 5 -20.85 12.84 -34.76
C ILE A 5 -20.05 12.61 -36.06
N LYS A 6 -18.90 13.29 -36.21
CA LYS A 6 -17.93 13.03 -37.28
C LYS A 6 -16.86 12.06 -36.76
N PRO A 7 -16.46 11.03 -37.51
CA PRO A 7 -15.37 10.15 -37.12
C PRO A 7 -14.02 10.85 -37.36
N ILE A 8 -13.15 10.83 -36.36
CA ILE A 8 -11.75 11.25 -36.48
C ILE A 8 -10.94 10.03 -36.89
N LEU A 9 -10.21 10.22 -37.99
CA LEU A 9 -9.41 9.27 -38.74
C LEU A 9 -8.19 8.84 -37.91
N TYR A 10 -8.04 7.54 -37.64
CA TYR A 10 -6.83 6.97 -37.05
C TYR A 10 -5.73 6.91 -38.12
N LEU A 11 -4.63 7.64 -37.89
CA LEU A 11 -3.42 7.55 -38.68
C LEU A 11 -2.49 6.51 -38.04
N THR A 12 -2.48 5.30 -38.59
CA THR A 12 -1.56 4.23 -38.20
C THR A 12 -0.18 4.47 -38.81
N PHE A 13 0.80 4.79 -37.97
CA PHE A 13 2.21 4.77 -38.31
C PHE A 13 2.73 3.32 -38.24
N ILE A 14 3.01 2.73 -39.41
CA ILE A 14 3.71 1.45 -39.53
C ILE A 14 5.21 1.75 -39.46
N ILE A 15 5.87 1.38 -38.36
CA ILE A 15 7.33 1.39 -38.24
C ILE A 15 7.82 -0.05 -38.44
N PRO A 16 8.50 -0.38 -39.54
CA PRO A 16 9.23 -1.64 -39.65
C PRO A 16 10.58 -1.49 -38.94
N LEU A 17 10.70 -2.02 -37.71
CA LEU A 17 11.99 -2.20 -37.07
C LEU A 17 12.55 -3.57 -37.43
N LEU A 18 13.68 -3.50 -38.12
CA LEU A 18 14.47 -4.57 -38.69
C LEU A 18 14.90 -5.58 -37.62
N VAL A 19 14.61 -6.84 -37.89
CA VAL A 19 15.15 -8.02 -37.21
C VAL A 19 16.66 -8.06 -37.47
N ASN A 20 17.45 -7.72 -36.45
CA ASN A 20 18.88 -7.97 -36.47
C ASN A 20 19.16 -9.30 -35.74
N CYS A 21 19.12 -10.40 -36.50
CA CYS A 21 19.60 -11.70 -36.05
C CYS A 21 21.12 -11.64 -35.92
N SER A 22 21.62 -11.50 -34.70
CA SER A 22 23.04 -11.63 -34.40
C SER A 22 23.25 -12.78 -33.41
N ASN A 23 23.82 -13.86 -33.95
CA ASN A 23 24.66 -14.87 -33.29
C ASN A 23 24.38 -15.17 -31.81
N THR A 24 23.50 -16.13 -31.56
CA THR A 24 23.47 -16.87 -30.30
C THR A 24 24.68 -17.80 -30.20
N LYS A 25 25.66 -17.41 -29.37
CA LYS A 25 26.63 -18.36 -28.80
C LYS A 25 25.87 -19.33 -27.88
N PRO A 26 26.25 -20.63 -27.82
CA PRO A 26 25.68 -21.54 -26.84
C PRO A 26 26.00 -21.02 -25.43
N MET A 27 24.95 -20.74 -24.68
CA MET A 27 25.01 -20.32 -23.29
C MET A 27 25.52 -21.50 -22.47
N GLN A 28 26.74 -21.34 -21.96
CA GLN A 28 27.35 -22.26 -21.01
C GLN A 28 26.52 -22.19 -19.73
N GLU A 29 26.03 -23.33 -19.27
CA GLU A 29 25.22 -23.46 -18.07
C GLU A 29 26.13 -23.22 -16.85
N ASP A 30 26.25 -21.94 -16.47
CA ASP A 30 26.89 -21.56 -15.22
C ASP A 30 26.03 -22.06 -14.07
N LYS A 31 26.51 -23.12 -13.42
CA LYS A 31 26.13 -23.50 -12.06
C LYS A 31 26.74 -22.48 -11.09
N ASP A 32 26.31 -21.23 -11.21
CA ASP A 32 26.71 -20.19 -10.28
C ASP A 32 25.67 -20.03 -9.18
N LEU A 33 26.22 -20.02 -7.97
CA LEU A 33 25.60 -19.87 -6.67
C LEU A 33 24.29 -19.09 -6.72
N LYS A 34 23.19 -19.74 -6.31
CA LYS A 34 22.03 -19.05 -5.74
C LYS A 34 22.52 -18.27 -4.53
N THR A 35 22.91 -17.02 -4.78
CA THR A 35 23.11 -16.05 -3.71
C THR A 35 21.70 -15.77 -3.21
N GLU A 36 21.35 -16.40 -2.10
CA GLU A 36 20.10 -16.21 -1.38
C GLU A 36 20.01 -14.71 -1.04
N ILE A 37 19.27 -13.95 -1.84
CA ILE A 37 18.95 -12.56 -1.52
C ILE A 37 17.97 -12.67 -0.36
N LYS A 38 18.49 -12.60 0.87
CA LYS A 38 17.68 -12.44 2.08
C LYS A 38 16.69 -11.29 1.86
N GLY A 39 15.44 -11.56 2.23
CA GLY A 39 14.27 -10.74 1.93
C GLY A 39 14.42 -9.26 2.30
N LYS A 40 13.65 -8.43 1.61
CA LYS A 40 13.54 -7.00 1.97
C LYS A 40 12.60 -6.86 3.15
N GLU A 41 12.88 -5.90 4.02
CA GLU A 41 12.01 -5.56 5.14
C GLU A 41 10.83 -4.71 4.62
N TYR A 42 9.62 -5.07 5.02
CA TYR A 42 8.39 -4.33 4.75
C TYR A 42 7.56 -4.14 6.03
N THR A 43 6.78 -3.07 6.09
CA THR A 43 5.80 -2.81 7.16
C THR A 43 4.40 -2.70 6.57
N GLY A 44 3.41 -3.23 7.28
CA GLY A 44 2.05 -3.27 6.78
C GLY A 44 1.07 -3.94 7.73
N LEU A 45 -0.18 -4.02 7.30
CA LEU A 45 -1.28 -4.65 8.02
C LEU A 45 -1.58 -6.01 7.41
N ILE A 46 -1.75 -7.03 8.24
CA ILE A 46 -2.32 -8.31 7.78
C ILE A 46 -3.83 -8.21 7.85
N VAL A 47 -4.51 -8.47 6.74
CA VAL A 47 -5.98 -8.52 6.67
C VAL A 47 -6.43 -9.87 6.14
N ALA A 48 -7.67 -10.23 6.47
CA ALA A 48 -8.31 -11.42 5.97
C ALA A 48 -9.63 -11.07 5.28
N TYR A 49 -9.81 -11.58 4.05
CA TYR A 49 -11.06 -11.46 3.30
C TYR A 49 -11.69 -12.84 3.12
N PRO A 50 -13.03 -12.94 3.09
CA PRO A 50 -13.71 -14.17 2.70
C PRO A 50 -13.26 -14.63 1.31
N PHE A 51 -13.06 -15.93 1.13
CA PHE A 51 -12.76 -16.49 -0.17
C PHE A 51 -13.98 -16.34 -1.09
N VAL A 52 -13.81 -15.76 -2.27
CA VAL A 52 -14.84 -15.71 -3.31
C VAL A 52 -14.52 -16.78 -4.34
N ASN A 53 -15.45 -17.71 -4.53
CA ASN A 53 -15.25 -18.79 -5.49
C ASN A 53 -15.42 -18.29 -6.95
N LYS A 54 -15.19 -19.18 -7.92
CA LYS A 54 -15.24 -18.83 -9.36
C LYS A 54 -16.62 -18.40 -9.87
N ILE A 55 -17.70 -18.69 -9.12
CA ILE A 55 -19.05 -18.25 -9.47
C ILE A 55 -19.45 -16.95 -8.74
N GLY A 56 -18.52 -16.32 -8.00
CA GLY A 56 -18.75 -15.07 -7.29
C GLY A 56 -19.43 -15.23 -5.93
N GLU A 57 -19.51 -16.45 -5.40
CA GLU A 57 -20.10 -16.72 -4.09
C GLU A 57 -19.02 -16.68 -3.01
N GLU A 58 -19.29 -15.89 -1.96
CA GLU A 58 -18.46 -15.85 -0.76
C GLU A 58 -18.56 -17.15 0.02
N MET A 59 -17.42 -17.64 0.48
CA MET A 59 -17.29 -18.84 1.30
C MET A 59 -16.66 -18.42 2.64
N PRO A 60 -17.45 -17.92 3.61
CA PRO A 60 -16.94 -17.33 4.86
C PRO A 60 -16.10 -18.28 5.71
N GLN A 61 -16.18 -19.59 5.48
CA GLN A 61 -15.35 -20.59 6.14
C GLN A 61 -13.90 -20.60 5.66
N TYR A 62 -13.61 -20.01 4.49
CA TYR A 62 -12.27 -19.90 3.92
C TYR A 62 -11.85 -18.44 3.85
N HIS A 63 -10.64 -18.14 4.31
CA HIS A 63 -10.11 -16.79 4.37
C HIS A 63 -8.81 -16.68 3.61
N GLU A 64 -8.74 -15.62 2.82
CA GLU A 64 -7.56 -15.21 2.09
C GLU A 64 -6.86 -14.13 2.87
N HIS A 65 -5.53 -14.22 2.94
CA HIS A 65 -4.76 -13.29 3.75
C HIS A 65 -3.99 -12.37 2.83
N TYR A 66 -4.05 -11.08 3.12
CA TYR A 66 -3.38 -10.04 2.36
C TYR A 66 -2.49 -9.21 3.28
N PHE A 67 -1.40 -8.71 2.72
CA PHE A 67 -0.50 -7.75 3.33
C PHE A 67 -0.74 -6.38 2.70
N LEU A 68 -1.30 -5.46 3.48
CA LEU A 68 -1.57 -4.07 3.05
C LEU A 68 -0.42 -3.18 3.51
N SER A 69 0.24 -2.51 2.57
CA SER A 69 1.36 -1.62 2.86
C SER A 69 1.25 -0.32 2.06
N ASN A 70 2.15 0.63 2.31
CA ASN A 70 2.21 1.88 1.57
C ASN A 70 2.64 1.69 0.10
N ILE A 71 3.20 0.53 -0.25
CA ILE A 71 3.65 0.20 -1.61
C ILE A 71 2.63 -0.63 -2.40
N GLY A 72 1.61 -1.18 -1.73
CA GLY A 72 0.56 -1.95 -2.37
C GLY A 72 -0.11 -2.96 -1.44
N GLU A 73 -1.06 -3.69 -2.04
CA GLU A 73 -1.76 -4.83 -1.46
C GLU A 73 -1.25 -6.11 -2.12
N TYR A 74 -0.88 -7.09 -1.30
CA TYR A 74 -0.27 -8.32 -1.78
C TYR A 74 -0.95 -9.53 -1.15
N PHE A 75 -1.34 -10.49 -1.99
CA PHE A 75 -1.79 -11.79 -1.52
C PHE A 75 -0.63 -12.52 -0.81
N ILE A 76 -0.88 -13.08 0.37
CA ILE A 76 0.14 -13.83 1.12
C ILE A 76 0.15 -15.28 0.67
N LYS A 77 1.18 -15.67 -0.09
CA LYS A 77 1.30 -17.04 -0.62
C LYS A 77 1.87 -17.98 0.45
N LYS A 78 0.97 -18.56 1.25
CA LYS A 78 1.30 -19.42 2.40
C LYS A 78 2.13 -20.65 2.04
N SER A 79 1.91 -21.23 0.85
CA SER A 79 2.63 -22.43 0.40
C SER A 79 4.13 -22.19 0.16
N GLU A 80 4.53 -20.94 -0.06
CA GLU A 80 5.92 -20.53 -0.30
C GLU A 80 6.48 -19.67 0.83
N SER A 81 5.65 -19.29 1.80
CA SER A 81 6.10 -18.56 2.99
C SER A 81 6.66 -19.55 4.01
N HIS A 82 7.83 -19.25 4.56
CA HIS A 82 8.40 -20.04 5.66
C HIS A 82 7.56 -19.87 6.94
N TYR A 83 6.99 -18.69 7.14
CA TYR A 83 6.08 -18.43 8.24
C TYR A 83 4.70 -19.04 7.97
N GLN A 84 4.50 -20.28 8.44
CA GLN A 84 3.23 -21.00 8.37
C GLN A 84 2.37 -20.88 9.64
N ALA A 85 2.86 -20.20 10.69
CA ALA A 85 2.11 -19.99 11.92
C ALA A 85 0.83 -19.19 11.66
N ASP A 86 -0.15 -19.34 12.57
CA ASP A 86 -1.56 -18.97 12.32
C ASP A 86 -1.68 -17.45 12.13
N LEU A 87 -1.58 -16.99 10.87
CA LEU A 87 -1.80 -15.59 10.46
C LEU A 87 -3.12 -15.03 11.01
N LYS A 88 -4.04 -15.91 11.42
CA LYS A 88 -5.26 -15.57 12.15
C LYS A 88 -5.00 -14.72 13.39
N GLU A 89 -3.94 -15.00 14.14
CA GLU A 89 -3.58 -14.22 15.34
C GLU A 89 -3.05 -12.83 14.99
N MET A 90 -2.59 -12.65 13.74
CA MET A 90 -2.03 -11.39 13.24
C MET A 90 -3.05 -10.58 12.42
N ILE A 91 -4.29 -11.05 12.27
CA ILE A 91 -5.33 -10.32 11.53
C ILE A 91 -5.57 -8.97 12.21
N ASN A 92 -5.59 -7.92 11.40
CA ASN A 92 -5.70 -6.52 11.82
C ASN A 92 -4.54 -6.02 12.70
N CYS A 93 -3.43 -6.76 12.74
CA CYS A 93 -2.21 -6.31 13.39
C CYS A 93 -1.26 -5.66 12.38
N TYR A 94 -0.60 -4.59 12.84
CA TYR A 94 0.49 -3.98 12.09
C TYR A 94 1.78 -4.75 12.37
N VAL A 95 2.49 -5.11 11.31
CA VAL A 95 3.62 -6.02 11.37
C VAL A 95 4.79 -5.51 10.54
N ARG A 96 5.98 -5.90 10.96
CA ARG A 96 7.20 -5.88 10.15
C ARG A 96 7.47 -7.28 9.64
N VAL A 97 7.79 -7.42 8.36
CA VAL A 97 8.08 -8.70 7.71
C VAL A 97 9.40 -8.65 6.94
N ASP A 98 10.20 -9.70 7.05
CA ASP A 98 11.20 -10.01 6.02
C ASP A 98 10.50 -10.81 4.93
N ALA A 99 10.44 -10.25 3.72
CA ALA A 99 9.65 -10.86 2.67
C ALA A 99 10.22 -10.62 1.26
N SER A 100 9.67 -11.34 0.30
CA SER A 100 9.88 -11.11 -1.12
C SER A 100 8.55 -10.88 -1.82
N ILE A 101 8.49 -9.86 -2.68
CA ILE A 101 7.34 -9.61 -3.55
C ILE A 101 7.67 -10.20 -4.91
N ASN A 102 6.78 -11.06 -5.40
CA ASN A 102 6.95 -11.80 -6.64
C ASN A 102 5.68 -11.67 -7.48
N ASP A 103 5.80 -11.83 -8.80
CA ASP A 103 4.65 -11.94 -9.70
C ASP A 103 4.46 -13.41 -10.11
N GLY A 104 3.22 -13.89 -10.14
CA GLY A 104 2.96 -15.24 -10.62
C GLY A 104 1.59 -15.80 -10.25
N LEU A 105 1.50 -17.12 -10.30
CA LEU A 105 0.30 -17.88 -9.95
C LEU A 105 0.17 -17.94 -8.42
N TRP A 106 -1.01 -17.62 -7.92
CA TRP A 106 -1.29 -17.61 -6.48
C TRP A 106 -1.57 -19.02 -5.93
N ASP A 107 -2.31 -19.84 -6.68
CA ASP A 107 -3.00 -21.02 -6.11
C ASP A 107 -2.45 -22.39 -6.55
N THR A 108 -1.89 -22.52 -7.76
CA THR A 108 -1.39 -23.81 -8.24
C THR A 108 -0.38 -23.69 -9.37
N ASN A 109 0.49 -24.69 -9.48
CA ASN A 109 1.41 -24.89 -10.60
C ASN A 109 0.81 -25.79 -11.69
N ASP A 110 -0.44 -26.25 -11.53
CA ASP A 110 -1.15 -27.07 -12.52
C ASP A 110 -1.72 -26.19 -13.64
N PRO A 111 -1.26 -26.34 -14.90
CA PRO A 111 -1.75 -25.56 -16.03
C PRO A 111 -3.21 -25.83 -16.39
N ASN A 112 -3.82 -26.92 -15.90
CA ASN A 112 -5.21 -27.26 -16.18
C ASN A 112 -6.19 -26.64 -15.17
N VAL A 113 -5.68 -25.98 -14.13
CA VAL A 113 -6.48 -25.31 -13.13
C VAL A 113 -6.32 -23.81 -13.32
N GLN A 114 -7.42 -23.13 -13.67
CA GLN A 114 -7.44 -21.67 -13.74
C GLN A 114 -7.05 -21.10 -12.38
N SER A 115 -5.86 -20.51 -12.35
CA SER A 115 -5.19 -19.91 -11.20
C SER A 115 -5.39 -18.41 -11.22
N ARG A 116 -5.41 -17.77 -10.05
CA ARG A 116 -5.26 -16.33 -9.98
C ARG A 116 -3.81 -15.95 -10.23
N VAL A 117 -3.64 -14.80 -10.88
CA VAL A 117 -2.34 -14.24 -11.24
C VAL A 117 -2.22 -12.83 -10.71
N GLY A 118 -1.03 -12.46 -10.28
CA GLY A 118 -0.73 -11.11 -9.83
C GLY A 118 0.45 -11.08 -8.86
N PRO A 119 0.75 -9.89 -8.31
CA PRO A 119 1.77 -9.75 -7.30
C PRO A 119 1.32 -10.46 -6.01
N TYR A 120 2.23 -11.21 -5.41
CA TYR A 120 2.08 -11.86 -4.12
C TYR A 120 3.32 -11.64 -3.26
N ILE A 121 3.16 -11.82 -1.96
CA ILE A 121 4.23 -11.72 -0.99
C ILE A 121 4.50 -13.08 -0.35
N THR A 122 5.78 -13.42 -0.20
CA THR A 122 6.26 -14.59 0.55
C THR A 122 6.97 -14.09 1.80
N ILE A 123 6.50 -14.53 2.96
CA ILE A 123 6.96 -14.04 4.27
C ILE A 123 7.94 -15.05 4.87
N GLU A 124 9.17 -14.60 5.14
CA GLU A 124 10.21 -15.38 5.81
C GLU A 124 10.12 -15.23 7.34
N SER A 125 9.88 -14.00 7.80
CA SER A 125 9.73 -13.65 9.21
C SER A 125 8.65 -12.60 9.38
N ILE A 126 8.00 -12.57 10.55
CA ILE A 126 6.99 -11.57 10.91
C ILE A 126 7.16 -11.19 12.38
N GLU A 127 6.98 -9.91 12.66
CA GLU A 127 7.08 -9.33 13.98
C GLU A 127 5.95 -8.31 14.16
N LEU A 128 5.26 -8.37 15.30
CA LEU A 128 4.29 -7.35 15.68
C LEU A 128 5.00 -6.04 15.99
N ILE A 129 4.45 -4.94 15.48
CA ILE A 129 4.96 -3.59 15.76
C ILE A 129 3.83 -2.69 16.25
N ASP A 130 4.19 -1.74 17.10
CA ASP A 130 3.23 -0.81 17.68
C ASP A 130 2.61 0.09 16.60
N ILE A 131 1.34 0.43 16.81
CA ILE A 131 0.64 1.47 16.04
C ILE A 131 0.62 2.78 16.84
N PRO A 132 0.59 3.95 16.18
CA PRO A 132 0.51 5.20 16.89
C PRO A 132 -0.85 5.34 17.60
N VAL A 133 -0.84 5.90 18.80
CA VAL A 133 -2.08 6.29 19.51
C VAL A 133 -2.66 7.60 19.00
N LYS A 134 -1.84 8.39 18.28
CA LYS A 134 -2.27 9.64 17.66
C LYS A 134 -1.42 9.97 16.44
N ILE A 135 -2.08 10.36 15.36
CA ILE A 135 -1.48 10.93 14.16
C ILE A 135 -1.88 12.41 14.12
N ILE A 136 -0.90 13.29 13.96
CA ILE A 136 -1.14 14.72 13.77
C ILE A 136 -0.59 15.09 12.40
N TYR A 137 -1.44 15.63 11.55
CA TYR A 137 -1.04 16.26 10.30
C TYR A 137 -1.44 17.73 10.32
N ASN A 138 -0.50 18.62 9.99
CA ASN A 138 -0.77 20.03 9.74
C ASN A 138 -0.51 20.29 8.27
N ASP A 139 -1.44 20.93 7.58
CA ASP A 139 -1.22 21.31 6.18
C ASP A 139 -0.33 22.56 6.03
N GLY A 140 -0.14 23.01 4.80
CA GLY A 140 0.65 24.20 4.48
C GLY A 140 0.07 25.51 5.01
N SER A 141 -1.19 25.52 5.43
CA SER A 141 -1.90 26.64 6.02
C SER A 141 -2.04 26.52 7.55
N SER A 142 -1.45 25.47 8.15
CA SER A 142 -1.55 25.12 9.57
C SER A 142 -2.93 24.64 10.03
N ASN A 143 -3.80 24.18 9.13
CA ASN A 143 -4.99 23.46 9.56
C ASN A 143 -4.58 22.10 10.13
N ALA A 144 -5.09 21.75 11.30
CA ALA A 144 -4.69 20.55 12.00
C ALA A 144 -5.69 19.42 11.80
N TYR A 145 -5.16 18.23 11.57
CA TYR A 145 -5.86 16.97 11.44
C TYR A 145 -5.33 16.05 12.54
N ILE A 146 -6.18 15.73 13.51
CA ILE A 146 -5.84 14.92 14.67
C ILE A 146 -6.63 13.62 14.56
N ILE A 147 -5.92 12.53 14.34
CA ILE A 147 -6.52 11.21 14.13
C ILE A 147 -6.07 10.29 15.26
N THR A 148 -7.03 9.65 15.93
CA THR A 148 -6.83 8.57 16.91
C THR A 148 -7.53 7.31 16.41
N PRO A 149 -7.30 6.13 17.02
CA PRO A 149 -7.94 4.88 16.57
C PRO A 149 -9.47 4.92 16.46
N THR A 150 -10.13 5.81 17.21
CA THR A 150 -11.59 5.89 17.27
C THR A 150 -12.15 7.23 16.80
N ASN A 151 -11.32 8.22 16.49
CA ASN A 151 -11.80 9.57 16.24
C ASN A 151 -10.95 10.33 15.21
N TYR A 152 -11.62 11.15 14.42
CA TYR A 152 -11.01 12.12 13.52
C TYR A 152 -11.49 13.52 13.90
N LYS A 153 -10.54 14.43 14.15
CA LYS A 153 -10.79 15.84 14.39
C LYS A 153 -10.07 16.71 13.36
N TYR A 154 -10.82 17.60 12.72
CA TYR A 154 -10.31 18.69 11.91
C TYR A 154 -10.45 20.01 12.67
N ASP A 155 -9.32 20.67 12.89
CA ASP A 155 -9.17 21.91 13.65
C ASP A 155 -8.59 23.00 12.71
N PRO A 156 -9.46 23.71 11.97
CA PRO A 156 -9.04 24.72 11.00
C PRO A 156 -8.53 25.98 11.68
N VAL A 157 -7.59 26.66 11.03
CA VAL A 157 -7.19 28.02 11.44
C VAL A 157 -8.36 28.97 11.21
N ILE A 158 -8.72 29.73 12.25
CA ILE A 158 -9.73 30.80 12.15
C ILE A 158 -9.09 32.15 11.78
N PRO A 159 -9.86 33.12 11.24
CA PRO A 159 -9.33 34.43 10.85
C PRO A 159 -8.53 35.14 11.94
N GLU A 160 -8.94 35.00 13.19
CA GLU A 160 -8.29 35.59 14.37
C GLU A 160 -6.90 35.01 14.66
N GLU A 161 -6.65 33.76 14.25
CA GLU A 161 -5.38 33.06 14.40
C GLU A 161 -4.47 33.23 13.17
N SER A 162 -5.05 33.67 12.05
CA SER A 162 -4.29 33.90 10.82
C SER A 162 -3.47 35.18 10.89
N SER A 163 -2.21 35.11 10.43
CA SER A 163 -1.37 36.29 10.24
C SER A 163 -1.94 37.30 9.25
N SER A 164 -2.80 36.86 8.31
CA SER A 164 -3.48 37.75 7.37
C SER A 164 -4.76 38.37 7.92
N GLY A 165 -5.28 37.85 9.04
CA GLY A 165 -6.58 38.25 9.61
C GLY A 165 -7.80 37.88 8.76
N VAL A 166 -7.61 37.24 7.59
CA VAL A 166 -8.69 36.97 6.62
C VAL A 166 -8.77 35.52 6.16
N TYR A 167 -7.74 34.71 6.45
CA TYR A 167 -7.76 33.30 6.09
C TYR A 167 -8.68 32.51 7.02
N SER A 168 -9.46 31.59 6.45
CA SER A 168 -10.24 30.61 7.20
C SER A 168 -10.00 29.23 6.59
N GLY A 169 -9.66 28.26 7.45
CA GLY A 169 -9.60 26.85 7.09
C GLY A 169 -10.98 26.18 6.93
N GLY A 170 -12.06 26.94 7.08
CA GLY A 170 -13.44 26.42 7.04
C GLY A 170 -13.97 26.03 8.40
N GLU A 171 -14.90 25.08 8.42
CA GLU A 171 -15.59 24.63 9.64
C GLU A 171 -14.88 23.46 10.30
N ALA A 172 -14.74 23.52 11.62
CA ALA A 172 -14.23 22.41 12.42
C ALA A 172 -15.11 21.16 12.27
N ARG A 173 -14.48 19.99 12.30
CA ARG A 173 -15.20 18.70 12.27
C ARG A 173 -14.65 17.76 13.32
N ASP A 174 -15.55 16.96 13.88
CA ASP A 174 -15.23 15.95 14.87
C ASP A 174 -16.19 14.77 14.67
N PHE A 175 -15.65 13.59 14.39
CA PHE A 175 -16.47 12.39 14.19
C PHE A 175 -15.68 11.10 14.46
N GLU A 176 -16.42 10.06 14.84
CA GLU A 176 -15.87 8.73 15.08
C GLU A 176 -15.44 8.07 13.76
N ILE A 177 -14.34 7.32 13.82
CA ILE A 177 -13.85 6.49 12.71
C ILE A 177 -13.66 5.05 13.18
N SER A 178 -13.74 4.10 12.26
CA SER A 178 -13.46 2.70 12.55
C SER A 178 -11.96 2.40 12.61
N GLN A 179 -11.60 1.27 13.22
CA GLN A 179 -10.22 0.82 13.28
C GLN A 179 -9.64 0.58 11.88
N GLU A 180 -10.44 0.08 10.94
CA GLU A 180 -10.05 -0.12 9.54
C GLU A 180 -9.69 1.22 8.89
N GLN A 181 -10.53 2.24 9.07
CA GLN A 181 -10.26 3.60 8.57
C GLN A 181 -8.98 4.17 9.18
N PHE A 182 -8.77 3.98 10.49
CA PHE A 182 -7.53 4.39 11.15
C PHE A 182 -6.30 3.70 10.56
N ASN A 183 -6.37 2.38 10.36
CA ASN A 183 -5.26 1.60 9.82
C ASN A 183 -4.89 2.03 8.39
N GLU A 184 -5.88 2.31 7.54
CA GLU A 184 -5.64 2.84 6.19
C GLU A 184 -4.94 4.22 6.22
N ILE A 185 -5.39 5.11 7.11
CA ILE A 185 -4.76 6.42 7.32
C ILE A 185 -3.33 6.23 7.81
N PHE A 186 -3.12 5.33 8.77
CA PHE A 186 -1.81 5.05 9.33
C PHE A 186 -0.83 4.52 8.29
N ILE A 187 -1.20 3.53 7.46
CA ILE A 187 -0.35 3.01 6.38
C ILE A 187 0.16 4.15 5.48
N ARG A 188 -0.74 5.08 5.10
CA ARG A 188 -0.38 6.23 4.27
C ARG A 188 0.53 7.21 5.02
N ALA A 189 0.20 7.52 6.27
CA ALA A 189 0.96 8.41 7.12
C ALA A 189 2.38 7.90 7.36
N GLU A 190 2.53 6.59 7.63
CA GLU A 190 3.82 5.94 7.79
C GLU A 190 4.65 6.03 6.50
N GLY A 191 4.04 5.72 5.35
CA GLY A 191 4.68 5.84 4.04
C GLY A 191 5.18 7.25 3.75
N ILE A 192 4.39 8.28 4.06
CA ILE A 192 4.81 9.69 3.95
C ILE A 192 5.97 9.99 4.91
N SER A 193 5.89 9.52 6.16
CA SER A 193 6.92 9.77 7.18
C SER A 193 8.28 9.13 6.85
N LYS A 194 8.30 8.04 6.09
CA LYS A 194 9.53 7.35 5.66
C LYS A 194 10.09 7.90 4.34
N ASN A 195 9.28 8.63 3.56
CA ASN A 195 9.69 9.12 2.25
C ASN A 195 10.56 10.39 2.36
N LYS A 196 11.88 10.19 2.42
CA LYS A 196 12.88 11.28 2.50
C LYS A 196 12.87 12.24 1.30
N THR A 197 12.37 11.84 0.13
CA THR A 197 12.37 12.71 -1.05
C THR A 197 11.31 13.81 -0.98
N LEU A 198 10.28 13.61 -0.14
CA LEU A 198 9.23 14.58 0.16
C LEU A 198 9.55 15.43 1.40
N GLN A 199 10.62 15.11 2.12
CA GLN A 199 11.00 15.81 3.33
C GLN A 199 11.86 17.03 3.01
N ILE A 200 11.66 18.07 3.80
CA ILE A 200 12.48 19.28 3.83
C ILE A 200 13.05 19.44 5.23
N GLU A 201 14.24 20.01 5.33
CA GLU A 201 14.94 20.13 6.62
C GLU A 201 14.23 21.05 7.62
N SER A 202 13.54 22.07 7.11
CA SER A 202 12.86 23.06 7.93
C SER A 202 11.49 23.39 7.36
N ARG A 203 10.52 23.63 8.25
CA ARG A 203 9.17 24.07 7.90
C ARG A 203 9.24 25.41 7.15
N MET A 204 8.57 25.49 6.00
CA MET A 204 8.36 26.72 5.24
C MET A 204 6.86 26.94 4.98
N MET A 205 6.49 28.13 4.53
CA MET A 205 5.11 28.40 4.11
C MET A 205 4.68 27.42 3.01
N GLY A 206 3.47 26.87 3.13
CA GLY A 206 2.95 25.89 2.17
C GLY A 206 3.40 24.44 2.43
N THR A 207 4.19 24.19 3.48
CA THR A 207 4.70 22.84 3.80
C THR A 207 3.89 22.21 4.92
N GLY A 208 3.56 20.93 4.76
CA GLY A 208 2.88 20.16 5.79
C GLY A 208 3.83 19.59 6.83
N TYR A 209 3.28 19.22 7.97
CA TYR A 209 3.99 18.56 9.06
C TYR A 209 3.19 17.34 9.51
N ILE A 210 3.83 16.16 9.54
CA ILE A 210 3.22 14.93 10.05
C ILE A 210 3.98 14.43 11.27
N ARG A 211 3.25 14.01 12.29
CA ARG A 211 3.78 13.41 13.51
C ARG A 211 2.99 12.16 13.86
N LEU A 212 3.71 11.06 14.08
CA LEU A 212 3.19 9.81 14.62
C LEU A 212 3.57 9.75 16.10
N ILE A 213 2.61 9.55 16.99
CA ILE A 213 2.81 9.50 18.44
C ILE A 213 2.46 8.09 18.91
N PHE A 214 3.37 7.44 19.62
CA PHE A 214 3.23 6.09 20.14
C PHE A 214 3.09 6.15 21.67
N GLU A 215 2.55 5.12 22.30
CA GLU A 215 2.35 5.09 23.77
C GLU A 215 3.66 5.21 24.56
N ASN A 216 4.75 4.67 24.00
CA ASN A 216 6.07 4.60 24.63
C ASN A 216 7.07 5.68 24.14
N SER A 217 6.60 6.75 23.48
CA SER A 217 7.45 7.79 22.87
C SER A 217 7.78 8.98 23.77
#